data_AF-A0A2D6LAM0-F1
#
_entry.id   AF-A0A2D6LAM0-F1
#
_cell.length_a   1.000
_cell.length_b   1.000
_cell.length_c   1.000
_cell.angle_alpha   90.00
_cell.angle_beta   90.00
_cell.angle_gamma   90.00
#
_symmetry.space_group_name_H-M   'P 1'
#
loop_
_entity.id
_entity.type
_entity.pdbx_description
1 polymer ?
#
loop_
_entity_poly.entity_id
_entity_poly.type
_entity_poly.pdbx_seq_one_letter_code
_entity_poly.pdbx_strand_id
1 'polypeptide(L)'
;MCTYTRGQFPLPHRLSRSRNKGKARKVGIKATPEDRVELNQVEIRAINVETPQWIAGLWDFCIKILSELDKHGWEVSVILCNDEFIRDLNNRYRNMDNPTDVLTFPQLQIGAADSHVIGGDIIISLGRSAENAHAFHQTHEKELKRLVVHGMLHLCGMNHDDTVSNESVGDLSEMLAHQERILQKHSEEPLF
;
A
#
# COMPACT_ATOMS: atom_id res chain seq x y z
N MET A 1 9.07 -21.38 32.28
CA MET A 1 8.75 -22.10 31.04
C MET A 1 7.32 -21.77 30.66
N CYS A 2 7.12 -20.84 29.73
CA CYS A 2 5.78 -20.50 29.25
C CYS A 2 5.71 -20.91 27.78
N THR A 3 4.94 -21.94 27.50
CA THR A 3 4.76 -22.55 26.19
C THR A 3 3.86 -21.67 25.32
N TYR A 4 4.41 -21.11 24.25
CA TYR A 4 3.68 -20.35 23.25
C TYR A 4 3.01 -21.32 22.26
N THR A 5 1.69 -21.44 22.34
CA THR A 5 0.89 -22.27 21.43
C THR A 5 0.77 -21.59 20.06
N ARG A 6 1.35 -22.23 19.03
CA ARG A 6 1.06 -21.99 17.62
C ARG A 6 -0.43 -22.18 17.35
N GLY A 7 -1.13 -21.15 16.88
CA GLY A 7 -2.46 -21.30 16.31
C GLY A 7 -3.27 -20.00 16.22
N GLN A 8 -3.52 -19.58 14.98
CA GLN A 8 -4.57 -18.64 14.54
C GLN A 8 -4.39 -17.15 14.89
N PHE A 9 -3.61 -16.45 14.06
CA PHE A 9 -3.83 -15.03 13.79
C PHE A 9 -4.53 -14.88 12.42
N PRO A 10 -5.58 -14.06 12.28
CA PRO A 10 -6.31 -13.92 11.03
C PRO A 10 -5.46 -13.21 9.97
N LEU A 11 -5.56 -13.77 8.76
CA LEU A 11 -4.94 -13.42 7.48
C LEU A 11 -5.33 -12.02 6.97
N PRO A 12 -4.62 -11.47 5.96
CA PRO A 12 -4.96 -10.19 5.33
C PRO A 12 -6.44 -10.09 4.94
N HIS A 13 -7.02 -8.95 5.34
CA HIS A 13 -8.38 -8.45 5.19
C HIS A 13 -9.55 -9.44 5.37
N ARG A 14 -9.80 -9.89 6.61
CA ARG A 14 -11.19 -10.19 7.06
C ARG A 14 -11.37 -10.18 8.58
N LEU A 15 -11.88 -9.08 9.15
CA LEU A 15 -12.53 -9.10 10.48
C LEU A 15 -13.87 -8.33 10.47
N SER A 16 -14.95 -9.11 10.33
CA SER A 16 -16.30 -8.93 10.87
C SER A 16 -17.02 -7.56 10.67
N ARG A 17 -17.95 -7.53 9.70
CA ARG A 17 -19.09 -6.59 9.69
C ARG A 17 -20.17 -7.08 10.66
N SER A 18 -20.42 -6.35 11.74
CA SER A 18 -21.68 -6.46 12.50
C SER A 18 -22.69 -5.46 11.94
N ARG A 19 -23.81 -5.99 11.45
CA ARG A 19 -24.97 -5.23 10.92
C ARG A 19 -25.57 -4.37 12.03
N ASN A 20 -25.62 -3.04 11.82
CA ASN A 20 -26.59 -2.20 12.51
C ASN A 20 -27.43 -1.41 11.49
N LYS A 21 -28.75 -1.65 11.50
CA LYS A 21 -29.73 -1.02 10.60
C LYS A 21 -30.12 0.35 11.16
N GLY A 22 -29.52 1.42 10.65
CA GLY A 22 -29.96 2.80 10.89
C GLY A 22 -30.58 3.40 9.63
N LYS A 23 -31.87 3.75 9.69
CA LYS A 23 -32.61 4.45 8.61
C LYS A 23 -32.04 5.86 8.43
N ALA A 24 -31.59 6.21 7.21
CA ALA A 24 -31.36 7.59 6.80
C ALA A 24 -32.17 7.92 5.54
N ARG A 25 -32.78 9.10 5.55
CA ARG A 25 -33.82 9.59 4.63
C ARG A 25 -33.27 9.82 3.21
N LYS A 26 -34.02 9.36 2.20
CA LYS A 26 -33.79 9.66 0.77
C LYS A 26 -34.21 11.10 0.47
N VAL A 27 -33.28 11.93 0.00
CA VAL A 27 -33.57 13.08 -0.87
C VAL A 27 -32.93 12.76 -2.21
N GLY A 28 -33.77 12.66 -3.24
CA GLY A 28 -33.40 12.14 -4.54
C GLY A 28 -32.74 13.20 -5.42
N ILE A 29 -31.54 12.88 -5.89
CA ILE A 29 -31.00 13.40 -7.15
C ILE A 29 -30.75 12.17 -8.02
N LYS A 30 -31.46 12.08 -9.15
CA LYS A 30 -31.29 11.00 -10.12
C LYS A 30 -29.98 11.23 -10.88
N ALA A 31 -28.89 10.64 -10.41
CA ALA A 31 -27.71 10.42 -11.23
C ALA A 31 -27.98 9.27 -12.21
N THR A 32 -27.63 9.47 -13.48
CA THR A 32 -27.61 8.46 -14.54
C THR A 32 -26.68 7.29 -14.17
N PRO A 33 -26.91 6.06 -14.66
CA PRO A 33 -26.17 4.86 -14.23
C PRO A 33 -24.70 4.82 -14.69
N GLU A 34 -24.30 5.70 -15.62
CA GLU A 34 -23.05 5.58 -16.37
C GLU A 34 -21.89 6.45 -15.81
N ASP A 35 -22.13 7.33 -14.83
CA ASP A 35 -21.14 8.31 -14.35
C ASP A 35 -20.77 8.17 -12.86
N ARG A 36 -20.99 7.00 -12.24
CA ARG A 36 -20.47 6.77 -10.88
C ARG A 36 -19.00 6.41 -10.98
N VAL A 37 -18.13 7.41 -11.02
CA VAL A 37 -16.70 7.20 -10.73
C VAL A 37 -16.64 6.66 -9.31
N GLU A 38 -16.29 5.38 -9.18
CA GLU A 38 -16.11 4.78 -7.87
C GLU A 38 -14.89 5.38 -7.19
N LEU A 39 -15.07 5.83 -5.96
CA LEU A 39 -14.01 6.49 -5.21
C LEU A 39 -13.01 5.44 -4.72
N ASN A 40 -11.73 5.79 -4.79
CA ASN A 40 -10.66 4.97 -4.22
C ASN A 40 -10.80 4.89 -2.70
N GLN A 41 -10.55 3.70 -2.15
CA GLN A 41 -10.51 3.43 -0.72
C GLN A 41 -9.08 3.08 -0.33
N VAL A 42 -8.48 3.90 0.55
CA VAL A 42 -7.17 3.63 1.13
C VAL A 42 -7.32 3.44 2.63
N GLU A 43 -6.82 2.32 3.14
CA GLU A 43 -6.74 2.04 4.57
C GLU A 43 -5.28 2.07 5.02
N ILE A 44 -4.96 2.84 6.06
CA ILE A 44 -3.61 2.87 6.64
C ILE A 44 -3.65 2.33 8.07
N ARG A 45 -2.74 1.40 8.39
CA ARG A 45 -2.61 0.79 9.72
C ARG A 45 -1.19 0.87 10.23
N ALA A 46 -1.04 1.03 11.54
CA ALA A 46 0.24 0.90 12.25
C ALA A 46 0.22 -0.41 13.06
N ILE A 47 1.22 -1.28 12.86
CA ILE A 47 1.35 -2.56 13.57
C ILE A 47 2.71 -2.60 14.26
N ASN A 48 2.71 -2.83 15.58
CA ASN A 48 3.93 -2.86 16.41
C ASN A 48 4.79 -1.58 16.34
N VAL A 49 4.19 -0.45 15.96
CA VAL A 49 4.79 0.88 15.96
C VAL A 49 3.76 1.88 16.47
N GLU A 50 4.23 3.03 16.97
CA GLU A 50 3.33 4.14 17.29
C GLU A 50 2.71 4.71 16.01
N THR A 51 1.41 5.01 16.05
CA THR A 51 0.72 5.63 14.92
C THR A 51 1.31 7.00 14.65
N PRO A 52 1.89 7.25 13.46
CA PRO A 52 2.49 8.55 13.19
C PRO A 52 1.45 9.66 13.09
N GLN A 53 1.78 10.86 13.58
CA GLN A 53 0.87 12.01 13.54
C GLN A 53 0.51 12.45 12.12
N TRP A 54 1.38 12.14 11.16
CA TRP A 54 1.29 12.47 9.74
C TRP A 54 0.50 11.45 8.90
N ILE A 55 -0.17 10.47 9.53
CA ILE A 55 -0.92 9.42 8.80
C ILE A 55 -1.96 9.98 7.83
N ALA A 56 -2.54 11.15 8.11
CA ALA A 56 -3.47 11.84 7.23
C ALA A 56 -2.80 12.32 5.93
N GLY A 57 -1.59 12.89 6.02
CA GLY A 57 -0.83 13.31 4.84
C GLY A 57 -0.44 12.11 3.97
N LEU A 58 -0.11 10.97 4.59
CA LEU A 58 0.12 9.72 3.86
C LEU A 58 -1.12 9.23 3.12
N TRP A 59 -2.30 9.34 3.75
CA TRP A 59 -3.56 8.98 3.13
C TRP A 59 -3.89 9.87 1.92
N ASP A 60 -3.75 11.19 2.08
CA ASP A 60 -3.96 12.16 0.99
C ASP A 60 -3.01 11.88 -0.18
N PHE A 61 -1.74 11.60 0.11
CA PHE A 61 -0.74 11.23 -0.89
C PHE A 61 -1.16 9.97 -1.65
N CYS A 62 -1.56 8.90 -0.94
CA CYS A 62 -2.00 7.65 -1.55
C CYS A 62 -3.18 7.86 -2.53
N ILE A 63 -4.18 8.66 -2.14
CA ILE A 63 -5.34 8.96 -3.00
C ILE A 63 -4.91 9.70 -4.27
N LYS A 64 -3.98 10.66 -4.16
CA LYS A 64 -3.45 11.38 -5.32
C LYS A 64 -2.67 10.48 -6.26
N ILE A 65 -1.83 9.58 -5.73
CA ILE A 65 -1.08 8.63 -6.57
C ILE A 65 -2.04 7.71 -7.32
N LEU A 66 -3.10 7.21 -6.69
CA LEU A 66 -4.11 6.41 -7.39
C LEU A 66 -4.81 7.21 -8.50
N SER A 67 -5.10 8.50 -8.27
CA SER A 67 -5.64 9.38 -9.30
C SER A 67 -4.66 9.64 -10.44
N GLU A 68 -3.36 9.77 -10.16
CA GLU A 68 -2.30 9.95 -11.18
C GLU A 68 -2.13 8.69 -12.03
N LEU A 69 -2.35 7.51 -11.44
CA LEU A 69 -2.30 6.21 -12.11
C LEU A 69 -3.61 5.86 -12.84
N ASP A 70 -4.55 6.80 -12.92
CA ASP A 70 -5.90 6.64 -13.51
C ASP A 70 -6.64 5.41 -12.95
N LYS A 71 -6.49 5.18 -11.65
CA LYS A 71 -7.18 4.11 -10.91
C LYS A 71 -8.41 4.66 -10.23
N HIS A 72 -9.55 4.02 -10.46
CA HIS A 72 -10.85 4.36 -9.87
C HIS A 72 -11.45 3.10 -9.22
N GLY A 73 -12.10 3.28 -8.07
CA GLY A 73 -12.68 2.17 -7.29
C GLY A 73 -11.66 1.21 -6.69
N TRP A 74 -10.40 1.62 -6.51
CA TRP A 74 -9.35 0.76 -5.95
C TRP A 74 -9.38 0.71 -4.42
N GLU A 75 -9.29 -0.48 -3.86
CA GLU A 75 -9.08 -0.74 -2.43
C GLU A 75 -7.60 -1.10 -2.18
N VAL A 76 -6.89 -0.26 -1.44
CA VAL A 76 -5.46 -0.44 -1.12
C VAL A 76 -5.24 -0.33 0.39
N SER A 77 -4.45 -1.23 0.96
CA SER A 77 -3.99 -1.13 2.34
C SER A 77 -2.51 -0.75 2.41
N VAL A 78 -2.17 0.19 3.29
CA VAL A 78 -0.79 0.53 3.65
C VAL A 78 -0.57 0.21 5.12
N ILE A 79 0.39 -0.67 5.42
CA ILE A 79 0.71 -1.12 6.76
C ILE A 79 2.10 -0.60 7.13
N LEU A 80 2.17 0.29 8.11
CA LEU A 80 3.40 0.74 8.72
C LEU A 80 3.75 -0.19 9.88
N CYS A 81 4.98 -0.69 9.92
CA CYS A 81 5.38 -1.68 10.91
C CYS A 81 6.85 -1.56 11.35
N ASN A 82 7.23 -2.39 12.32
CA ASN A 82 8.62 -2.54 12.77
C ASN A 82 9.36 -3.64 11.98
N ASP A 83 10.66 -3.68 12.14
CA ASP A 83 11.56 -4.62 11.45
C ASP A 83 11.25 -6.08 11.78
N GLU A 84 10.88 -6.37 13.02
CA GLU A 84 10.52 -7.74 13.42
C GLU A 84 9.29 -8.25 12.66
N PHE A 85 8.27 -7.41 12.49
CA PHE A 85 7.05 -7.79 11.78
C PHE A 85 7.33 -8.03 10.29
N ILE A 86 8.06 -7.13 9.63
CA ILE A 86 8.33 -7.28 8.20
C ILE A 86 9.32 -8.42 7.92
N ARG A 87 10.29 -8.69 8.80
CA ARG A 87 11.18 -9.85 8.70
C ARG A 87 10.39 -11.15 8.76
N ASP A 88 9.43 -11.24 9.68
CA ASP A 88 8.54 -12.38 9.80
C ASP A 88 7.75 -12.63 8.52
N LEU A 89 7.23 -11.56 7.90
CA LEU A 89 6.54 -11.65 6.61
C LEU A 89 7.50 -12.04 5.47
N ASN A 90 8.69 -11.43 5.42
CA ASN A 90 9.70 -11.70 4.40
C ASN A 90 10.14 -13.17 4.44
N ASN A 91 10.33 -13.72 5.63
CA ASN A 91 10.65 -15.13 5.80
C ASN A 91 9.48 -16.04 5.36
N ARG A 92 8.24 -15.69 5.72
CA ARG A 92 7.06 -16.52 5.38
C ARG A 92 6.74 -16.53 3.89
N TYR A 93 6.88 -15.40 3.20
CA TYR A 93 6.44 -15.25 1.81
C TYR A 93 7.57 -15.32 0.78
N ARG A 94 8.81 -14.97 1.17
CA ARG A 94 9.99 -14.99 0.29
C ARG A 94 11.09 -15.95 0.76
N ASN A 95 10.92 -16.67 1.88
CA ASN A 95 11.95 -17.51 2.52
C ASN A 95 13.25 -16.74 2.83
N MET A 96 13.13 -15.44 3.12
CA MET A 96 14.25 -14.56 3.46
C MET A 96 14.16 -14.12 4.92
N ASP A 97 15.03 -14.64 5.78
CA ASP A 97 15.06 -14.32 7.20
C ASP A 97 15.83 -13.02 7.51
N ASN A 98 15.43 -11.92 6.87
CA ASN A 98 15.93 -10.58 7.11
C ASN A 98 14.82 -9.53 6.96
N PRO A 99 14.91 -8.38 7.64
CA PRO A 99 13.99 -7.28 7.40
C PRO A 99 14.24 -6.66 6.02
N THR A 100 13.18 -6.16 5.41
CA THR A 100 13.22 -5.39 4.16
C THR A 100 12.51 -4.05 4.39
N ASP A 101 12.66 -3.09 3.49
CA ASP A 101 12.02 -1.78 3.58
C ASP A 101 10.54 -1.82 3.18
N VAL A 102 10.20 -2.59 2.15
CA VAL A 102 8.82 -2.75 1.67
C VAL A 102 8.52 -4.17 1.18
N LEU A 103 7.31 -4.65 1.46
CA LEU A 103 6.70 -5.82 0.83
C LEU A 103 5.37 -5.41 0.21
N THR A 104 5.13 -5.85 -1.02
CA THR A 104 3.87 -5.58 -1.72
C THR A 104 3.20 -6.90 -2.08
N PHE A 105 1.91 -7.03 -1.71
CA PHE A 105 1.08 -8.20 -1.99
C PHE A 105 -0.07 -7.79 -2.90
N PRO A 106 0.12 -7.82 -4.23
CA PRO A 106 -0.96 -7.56 -5.16
C PRO A 106 -2.02 -8.67 -5.06
N GLN A 107 -3.28 -8.26 -5.00
CA GLN A 107 -4.42 -9.19 -5.00
C GLN A 107 -5.18 -9.14 -6.33
N LEU A 108 -5.31 -7.96 -6.94
CA LEU A 108 -5.92 -7.69 -8.25
C LEU A 108 -7.21 -8.49 -8.50
N GLN A 109 -8.15 -8.42 -7.56
CA GLN A 109 -9.44 -9.11 -7.64
C GLN A 109 -10.60 -8.12 -7.69
N ILE A 110 -11.68 -8.48 -8.38
CA ILE A 110 -12.94 -7.74 -8.31
C ILE A 110 -13.59 -8.07 -6.96
N GLY A 111 -13.87 -7.05 -6.15
CA GLY A 111 -14.50 -7.19 -4.85
C GLY A 111 -15.89 -7.80 -4.96
N ALA A 112 -16.35 -8.47 -3.89
CA ALA A 112 -17.60 -9.25 -3.86
C ALA A 112 -18.91 -8.49 -4.17
N ALA A 113 -18.83 -7.18 -4.42
CA ALA A 113 -19.93 -6.33 -4.83
C ALA A 113 -19.78 -5.79 -6.27
N ASP A 114 -18.91 -6.39 -7.08
CA ASP A 114 -18.66 -6.08 -8.52
C ASP A 114 -18.43 -4.60 -8.84
N SER A 115 -17.94 -3.86 -7.86
CA SER A 115 -17.78 -2.40 -7.89
C SER A 115 -16.29 -2.04 -7.78
N HIS A 116 -15.62 -2.60 -6.78
CA HIS A 116 -14.26 -2.19 -6.44
C HIS A 116 -13.19 -3.19 -6.90
N VAL A 117 -12.00 -2.69 -7.19
CA VAL A 117 -10.79 -3.50 -7.45
C VAL A 117 -9.99 -3.59 -6.15
N ILE A 118 -9.81 -4.80 -5.62
CA ILE A 118 -8.91 -5.04 -4.50
C ILE A 118 -7.48 -5.00 -5.04
N GLY A 119 -6.80 -3.88 -4.83
CA GLY A 119 -5.42 -3.67 -5.26
C GLY A 119 -4.46 -4.56 -4.47
N GLY A 120 -4.55 -4.52 -3.14
CA GLY A 120 -3.76 -5.35 -2.23
C GLY A 120 -3.12 -4.56 -1.09
N ASP A 121 -2.02 -5.10 -0.57
CA ASP A 121 -1.36 -4.60 0.64
C ASP A 121 0.07 -4.13 0.37
N ILE A 122 0.45 -2.96 0.88
CA ILE A 122 1.81 -2.41 0.90
C ILE A 122 2.26 -2.36 2.37
N ILE A 123 3.29 -3.12 2.73
CA ILE A 123 3.82 -3.20 4.09
C ILE A 123 5.17 -2.49 4.09
N ILE A 124 5.32 -1.45 4.91
CA ILE A 124 6.54 -0.64 5.00
C ILE A 124 7.10 -0.76 6.41
N SER A 125 8.39 -1.06 6.53
CA SER A 125 9.09 -0.89 7.80
C SER A 125 9.53 0.56 7.97
N LEU A 126 9.12 1.18 9.08
CA LEU A 126 9.56 2.53 9.44
C LEU A 126 11.04 2.56 9.85
N GLY A 127 11.55 1.49 10.49
CA GLY A 127 12.95 1.37 10.89
C GLY A 127 13.87 1.32 9.67
N ARG A 128 13.62 0.37 8.77
CA ARG A 128 14.36 0.23 7.50
C ARG A 128 14.23 1.45 6.59
N SER A 129 13.04 2.05 6.50
CA SER A 129 12.85 3.29 5.74
C SER A 129 13.70 4.44 6.30
N ALA A 130 13.79 4.60 7.62
CA ALA A 130 14.64 5.63 8.23
C ALA A 130 16.13 5.36 8.00
N GLU A 131 16.57 4.11 8.13
CA GLU A 131 17.96 3.70 7.86
C GLU A 131 18.35 3.95 6.40
N ASN A 132 17.50 3.58 5.45
CA ASN A 132 17.71 3.83 4.02
C ASN A 132 17.81 5.33 3.73
N ALA A 133 16.88 6.14 4.26
CA ALA A 133 16.91 7.58 4.08
C ALA A 133 18.26 8.19 4.52
N HIS A 134 18.77 7.75 5.67
CA HIS A 134 20.09 8.17 6.15
C HIS A 134 21.22 7.68 5.24
N ALA A 135 21.21 6.42 4.82
CA ALA A 135 22.23 5.82 3.96
C ALA A 135 22.31 6.48 2.56
N PHE A 136 21.18 6.93 2.02
CA PHE A 136 21.09 7.58 0.71
C PHE A 136 21.07 9.12 0.77
N HIS A 137 21.33 9.71 1.95
CA HIS A 137 21.29 11.16 2.17
C HIS A 137 19.97 11.81 1.71
N GLN A 138 18.86 11.12 1.94
CA GLN A 138 17.51 11.61 1.67
C GLN A 138 16.75 11.88 2.97
N THR A 139 15.65 12.61 2.87
CA THR A 139 14.73 12.77 4.01
C THR A 139 13.89 11.50 4.16
N HIS A 140 13.51 11.18 5.40
CA HIS A 140 12.59 10.07 5.68
C HIS A 140 11.28 10.20 4.88
N GLU A 141 10.81 11.43 4.69
CA GLU A 141 9.64 11.72 3.87
C GLU A 141 9.81 11.27 2.42
N LYS A 142 10.93 11.63 1.78
CA LYS A 142 11.21 11.25 0.40
C LYS A 142 11.29 9.74 0.24
N GLU A 143 11.91 9.06 1.20
CA GLU A 143 12.00 7.61 1.18
C GLU A 143 10.63 6.96 1.35
N LEU A 144 9.78 7.43 2.27
CA LEU A 144 8.40 6.93 2.40
C LEU A 144 7.58 7.14 1.12
N LYS A 145 7.65 8.33 0.52
CA LYS A 145 6.98 8.59 -0.78
C LYS A 145 7.45 7.61 -1.85
N ARG A 146 8.77 7.39 -1.93
CA ARG A 146 9.37 6.42 -2.85
C ARG A 146 8.80 5.01 -2.62
N LEU A 147 8.80 4.51 -1.38
CA LEU A 147 8.30 3.17 -1.05
C LEU A 147 6.80 3.02 -1.34
N VAL A 148 5.99 4.05 -1.09
CA VAL A 148 4.55 4.04 -1.42
C VAL A 148 4.32 4.03 -2.92
N VAL A 149 4.96 4.93 -3.68
CA VAL A 149 4.81 4.97 -5.15
C VAL A 149 5.28 3.65 -5.75
N HIS A 150 6.42 3.14 -5.29
CA HIS A 150 6.96 1.85 -5.72
C HIS A 150 5.96 0.71 -5.45
N GLY A 151 5.43 0.62 -4.22
CA GLY A 151 4.42 -0.37 -3.87
C GLY A 151 3.14 -0.23 -4.70
N MET A 152 2.66 0.99 -4.96
CA MET A 152 1.47 1.21 -5.79
C MET A 152 1.67 0.81 -7.25
N LEU A 153 2.85 1.05 -7.82
CA LEU A 153 3.18 0.58 -9.16
C LEU A 153 3.19 -0.95 -9.25
N HIS A 154 3.73 -1.62 -8.24
CA HIS A 154 3.63 -3.08 -8.11
C HIS A 154 2.18 -3.57 -7.97
N LEU A 155 1.34 -2.90 -7.17
CA LEU A 155 -0.09 -3.22 -7.11
C LEU A 155 -0.78 -3.04 -8.46
N CYS A 156 -0.30 -2.12 -9.30
CA CYS A 156 -0.79 -1.91 -10.67
C CYS A 156 -0.32 -2.96 -11.69
N GLY A 157 0.47 -3.95 -11.26
CA GLY A 157 0.98 -5.01 -12.13
C GLY A 157 2.26 -4.66 -12.88
N MET A 158 2.90 -3.52 -12.57
CA MET A 158 4.27 -3.24 -13.04
C MET A 158 5.23 -3.99 -12.13
N ASN A 159 5.77 -5.12 -12.60
CA ASN A 159 6.67 -5.95 -11.81
C ASN A 159 8.11 -5.66 -12.19
N HIS A 160 8.87 -5.12 -11.25
CA HIS A 160 10.31 -5.27 -11.24
C HIS A 160 10.68 -6.42 -10.29
N ASP A 161 10.91 -7.61 -10.81
CA ASP A 161 11.62 -8.63 -10.04
C ASP A 161 13.12 -8.34 -10.09
N ASP A 162 13.74 -8.15 -8.91
CA ASP A 162 15.19 -8.01 -8.74
C ASP A 162 15.96 -9.28 -9.13
N THR A 163 15.26 -10.39 -9.34
CA THR A 163 15.83 -11.65 -9.83
C THR A 163 15.94 -11.61 -11.35
N VAL A 164 17.12 -11.25 -11.84
CA VAL A 164 17.58 -11.34 -13.24
C VAL A 164 16.91 -12.45 -14.06
N SER A 165 15.85 -12.10 -14.79
CA SER A 165 15.43 -12.76 -16.03
C SER A 165 15.79 -11.84 -17.19
N ASN A 166 16.67 -12.30 -18.07
CA ASN A 166 17.25 -11.57 -19.21
C ASN A 166 16.21 -11.07 -20.27
N GLU A 167 14.92 -11.18 -20.01
CA GLU A 167 13.84 -10.74 -20.90
C GLU A 167 13.11 -9.47 -20.39
N SER A 168 13.43 -8.98 -19.19
CA SER A 168 12.67 -7.92 -18.50
C SER A 168 13.39 -6.57 -18.36
N VAL A 169 14.51 -6.38 -19.07
CA VAL A 169 15.34 -5.15 -18.94
C VAL A 169 14.58 -3.88 -19.40
N GLY A 170 13.61 -4.02 -20.31
CA GLY A 170 12.73 -2.91 -20.71
C GLY A 170 11.73 -2.52 -19.62
N ASP A 171 11.07 -3.50 -19.00
CA ASP A 171 9.98 -3.30 -18.03
C ASP A 171 10.48 -2.68 -16.72
N LEU A 172 11.68 -3.09 -16.27
CA LEU A 172 12.39 -2.49 -15.15
C LEU A 172 12.66 -0.99 -15.37
N SER A 173 13.23 -0.63 -16.52
CA SER A 173 13.55 0.77 -16.84
C SER A 173 12.30 1.63 -16.92
N GLU A 174 11.19 1.07 -17.41
CA GLU A 174 9.92 1.78 -17.54
C GLU A 174 9.26 2.04 -16.18
N MET A 175 9.19 1.05 -15.30
CA MET A 175 8.63 1.23 -13.95
C MET A 175 9.43 2.26 -13.15
N LEU A 176 10.76 2.20 -13.17
CA LEU A 176 11.60 3.15 -12.44
C LEU A 176 11.51 4.57 -13.02
N ALA A 177 11.46 4.72 -14.35
CA ALA A 177 11.23 6.01 -14.97
C ALA A 177 9.85 6.58 -14.60
N HIS A 178 8.82 5.71 -14.54
CA HIS A 178 7.48 6.10 -14.12
C HIS A 178 7.46 6.52 -12.65
N GLN A 179 8.12 5.78 -11.77
CA GLN A 179 8.29 6.12 -10.37
C GLN A 179 8.92 7.51 -10.22
N GLU A 180 10.03 7.75 -10.90
CA GLU A 180 10.74 9.03 -10.83
C GLU A 180 9.86 10.19 -11.35
N ARG A 181 9.12 9.99 -12.45
CA ARG A 181 8.18 10.98 -12.97
C ARG A 181 7.11 11.36 -11.94
N ILE A 182 6.54 10.37 -11.25
CA ILE A 182 5.53 10.59 -10.21
C ILE A 182 6.16 11.32 -9.01
N LEU A 183 7.33 10.87 -8.56
CA LEU A 183 8.03 11.49 -7.42
C LEU A 183 8.42 12.94 -7.69
N GLN A 184 8.88 13.27 -8.91
CA GLN A 184 9.19 14.64 -9.31
C GLN A 184 7.94 15.52 -9.32
N LYS A 185 6.81 15.00 -9.81
CA LYS A 185 5.55 15.75 -9.86
C LYS A 185 4.99 16.05 -8.47
N HIS A 186 5.18 15.14 -7.52
CA HIS A 186 4.65 15.23 -6.16
C HIS A 186 5.74 15.48 -5.10
N SER A 187 6.90 16.03 -5.49
CA SER A 187 8.05 16.23 -4.59
C SER A 187 7.74 17.19 -3.45
N GLU A 188 7.03 18.28 -3.75
CA GLU A 188 6.72 19.39 -2.84
C GLU A 188 5.53 19.12 -1.93
N GLU A 189 4.86 17.96 -2.04
CA GLU A 189 3.67 17.67 -1.24
C GLU A 189 4.05 17.17 0.16
N PRO A 190 3.87 17.95 1.24
CA PRO A 190 4.33 17.51 2.55
C PRO A 190 3.54 16.29 3.04
N LEU A 191 4.24 15.23 3.46
CA LEU A 191 3.63 14.20 4.32
C LEU A 191 3.59 14.65 5.78
N PHE A 192 4.63 15.37 6.21
CA PHE A 192 4.87 15.79 7.60
C PHE A 192 4.69 17.30 7.77
#